data_AF-A0A925MUN8-F1
#
_entry.id   AF-A0A925MUN8-F1
#
_cell.length_a   1.000
_cell.length_b   1.000
_cell.length_c   1.000
_cell.angle_alpha   90.00
_cell.angle_beta   90.00
_cell.angle_gamma   90.00
#
_symmetry.space_group_name_H-M   'P 1'
#
loop_
_entity.id
_entity.type
_entity.pdbx_description
1 polymer ?
#
loop_
_entity_poly.entity_id
_entity_poly.type
_entity_poly.pdbx_seq_one_letter_code
_entity_poly.pdbx_strand_id
1 'polypeptide(L)'
;MFRAHSRRELAAIVRGARVSGVDAAAAARHFGRPILVEIDPRRVLFQLPSRVLLGGGTHRLGRDLVDAADWGACLSTTRERRAYREMRKLVAHRADFRELALYRRMAARIAAGEWVARSGIQLATIETLDAYFEHYARLIAAIRDEGYAAAEAAAARGVPGAWGNGRPDRDVSVAIGAEGEPIRYLGGNHRFAIACELGVSAIRCEVRLIHFNWLARRADEEGIGLYAMLERLHANPATLEPRGAS
;
A
#
# COMPACT_ATOMS: atom_id res chain seq x y z
N MET A 1 14.34 0.82 -14.21
CA MET A 1 15.48 -0.10 -14.36
C MET A 1 15.65 -0.81 -13.03
N PHE A 2 15.27 -2.08 -12.93
CA PHE A 2 15.32 -2.85 -11.68
C PHE A 2 16.73 -3.45 -11.54
N ARG A 3 17.35 -3.31 -10.37
CA ARG A 3 18.69 -3.85 -10.09
C ARG A 3 18.63 -5.38 -10.13
N ALA A 4 19.58 -6.01 -10.82
CA ALA A 4 19.75 -7.45 -10.78
C ALA A 4 20.45 -7.85 -9.47
N HIS A 5 19.86 -8.80 -8.73
CA HIS A 5 20.43 -9.34 -7.50
C HIS A 5 21.42 -10.49 -7.79
N SER A 6 22.39 -10.68 -6.91
CA SER A 6 23.40 -11.74 -7.01
C SER A 6 22.84 -13.11 -6.61
N ARG A 7 23.43 -14.19 -7.14
CA ARG A 7 23.04 -15.59 -6.87
C ARG A 7 23.07 -15.98 -5.38
N ARG A 8 23.86 -15.29 -4.55
CA ARG A 8 24.00 -15.57 -3.10
C ARG A 8 22.84 -14.98 -2.29
N GLU A 9 22.38 -13.78 -2.67
CA GLU A 9 21.22 -13.08 -2.07
C GLU A 9 19.91 -13.85 -2.37
N LEU A 10 19.80 -14.39 -3.58
CA LEU A 10 18.67 -15.22 -4.01
C LEU A 10 18.61 -16.57 -3.29
N ALA A 11 19.75 -17.13 -2.88
CA ALA A 11 19.81 -18.41 -2.15
C ALA A 11 19.43 -18.29 -0.66
N ALA A 12 19.42 -17.08 -0.09
CA ALA A 12 18.93 -16.84 1.27
C ALA A 12 17.39 -16.84 1.31
N ILE A 13 16.75 -16.21 0.32
CA ILE A 13 15.29 -16.16 0.15
C ILE A 13 14.70 -17.57 -0.05
N VAL A 14 15.40 -18.45 -0.77
CA VAL A 14 14.96 -19.83 -1.07
C VAL A 14 15.17 -20.80 0.10
N ARG A 15 16.15 -20.57 0.99
CA ARG A 15 16.44 -21.47 2.11
C ARG A 15 15.45 -21.37 3.27
N GLY A 16 14.61 -20.33 3.32
CA GLY A 16 13.47 -20.22 4.24
C GLY A 16 12.18 -20.92 3.74
N ALA A 17 12.23 -21.62 2.60
CA ALA A 17 11.04 -22.22 1.99
C ALA A 17 10.55 -23.47 2.74
N ARG A 18 9.68 -23.27 3.73
CA ARG A 18 8.39 -23.97 3.95
C ARG A 18 7.74 -23.51 5.26
N VAL A 19 7.39 -22.22 5.35
CA VAL A 19 6.27 -21.78 6.18
C VAL A 19 5.37 -20.80 5.41
N SER A 20 5.02 -21.19 4.19
CA SER A 20 3.90 -20.62 3.42
C SER A 20 2.75 -21.61 3.50
N GLY A 21 1.58 -21.23 4.01
CA GLY A 21 0.52 -22.22 4.22
C GLY A 21 -0.90 -21.71 4.43
N VAL A 22 -1.10 -20.40 4.54
CA VAL A 22 -2.45 -19.84 4.72
C VAL A 22 -2.78 -18.97 3.52
N ASP A 23 -3.50 -19.52 2.53
CA ASP A 23 -3.97 -18.76 1.37
C ASP A 23 -4.79 -17.54 1.85
N ALA A 24 -4.47 -16.34 1.38
CA ALA A 24 -5.07 -15.10 1.89
C ALA A 24 -6.58 -15.04 1.62
N ALA A 25 -7.04 -15.62 0.50
CA ALA A 25 -8.45 -15.70 0.19
C ALA A 25 -9.16 -16.75 1.05
N ALA A 26 -8.50 -17.88 1.35
CA ALA A 26 -9.00 -18.88 2.27
C ALA A 26 -9.08 -18.35 3.70
N ALA A 27 -8.08 -17.60 4.18
CA ALA A 27 -8.13 -16.91 5.46
C ALA A 27 -9.31 -15.92 5.51
N ALA A 28 -9.45 -15.06 4.51
CA ALA A 28 -10.56 -14.12 4.45
C ALA A 28 -11.93 -14.81 4.46
N ARG A 29 -12.07 -15.94 3.75
CA ARG A 29 -13.29 -16.76 3.77
C ARG A 29 -13.53 -17.43 5.12
N HIS A 30 -12.47 -17.96 5.73
CA HIS A 30 -12.53 -18.67 7.01
C HIS A 30 -12.91 -17.73 8.15
N PHE A 31 -12.27 -16.56 8.21
CA PHE A 31 -12.50 -15.56 9.25
C PHE A 31 -13.68 -14.62 8.95
N GLY A 32 -14.24 -14.67 7.73
CA GLY A 32 -15.43 -13.92 7.33
C GLY A 32 -15.23 -12.41 7.11
N ARG A 33 -14.10 -11.83 7.51
CA ARG A 33 -13.75 -10.41 7.31
C ARG A 33 -12.23 -10.24 7.12
N PRO A 34 -11.73 -9.11 6.61
CA PRO A 34 -10.30 -8.81 6.60
C PRO A 34 -9.76 -8.50 8.01
N ILE A 35 -8.45 -8.70 8.21
CA ILE A 35 -7.74 -8.18 9.39
C ILE A 35 -7.47 -6.69 9.15
N LEU A 36 -7.90 -5.84 10.07
CA LEU A 36 -7.89 -4.39 9.91
C LEU A 36 -7.13 -3.74 11.05
N VAL A 37 -6.17 -2.88 10.73
CA VAL A 37 -5.34 -2.17 11.72
C VAL A 37 -5.46 -0.67 11.53
N GLU A 38 -5.30 0.08 12.61
CA GLU A 38 -5.07 1.53 12.54
C GLU A 38 -3.58 1.80 12.67
N ILE A 39 -3.04 2.61 11.75
CA ILE A 39 -1.62 2.96 11.73
C ILE A 39 -1.44 4.45 11.51
N ASP A 40 -0.41 5.04 12.12
CA ASP A 40 0.06 6.36 11.69
C ASP A 40 0.76 6.20 10.32
N PRO A 41 0.19 6.75 9.23
CA PRO A 41 0.75 6.58 7.89
C PRO A 41 2.17 7.16 7.76
N ARG A 42 2.55 8.12 8.61
CA ARG A 42 3.90 8.74 8.59
C ARG A 42 4.98 7.82 9.15
N ARG A 43 4.60 6.79 9.92
CA ARG A 43 5.52 5.79 10.49
C ARG A 43 5.77 4.62 9.53
N VAL A 44 5.02 4.53 8.44
CA VAL A 44 5.20 3.52 7.40
C VAL A 44 6.31 3.96 6.42
N LEU A 45 7.55 3.55 6.73
CA LEU A 45 8.75 3.98 6.00
C LEU A 45 8.98 3.21 4.69
N PHE A 46 8.62 1.93 4.70
CA PHE A 46 8.93 1.01 3.61
C PHE A 46 7.68 0.55 2.89
N GLN A 47 7.87 0.16 1.63
CA GLN A 47 6.90 -0.49 0.79
C GLN A 47 7.47 -1.81 0.26
N LEU A 48 6.62 -2.84 0.32
CA LEU A 48 6.83 -4.13 -0.30
C LEU A 48 6.17 -4.15 -1.71
N PRO A 49 6.89 -4.61 -2.76
CA PRO A 49 6.29 -4.82 -4.07
C PRO A 49 5.39 -6.06 -4.06
N SER A 50 4.32 -6.08 -4.87
CA SER A 50 3.45 -7.26 -4.99
C SER A 50 3.99 -8.37 -5.89
N ARG A 51 5.08 -8.09 -6.59
CA ARG A 51 5.78 -9.05 -7.46
C ARG A 51 7.27 -8.87 -7.28
N VAL A 52 7.97 -9.98 -7.10
CA VAL A 52 9.43 -10.06 -7.00
C VAL A 52 9.95 -11.05 -8.03
N LEU A 53 11.13 -10.79 -8.59
CA LEU A 53 11.81 -11.71 -9.50
C LEU A 53 12.73 -12.61 -8.69
N LEU A 54 12.46 -13.92 -8.66
CA LEU A 54 13.27 -14.92 -7.95
C LEU A 54 13.56 -16.10 -8.88
N GLY A 55 14.80 -16.57 -8.92
CA GLY A 55 15.17 -17.81 -9.63
C GLY A 55 14.81 -17.86 -11.12
N GLY A 56 14.69 -16.71 -11.80
CA GLY A 56 14.25 -16.62 -13.20
C GLY A 56 12.72 -16.56 -13.39
N GLY A 57 11.94 -16.59 -12.32
CA GLY A 57 10.48 -16.47 -12.33
C GLY A 57 9.96 -15.21 -11.65
N THR A 58 8.72 -14.82 -11.96
CA THR A 58 7.99 -13.77 -11.22
C THR A 58 7.16 -14.41 -10.12
N HIS A 59 7.45 -14.06 -8.88
CA HIS A 59 6.71 -14.52 -7.70
C HIS A 59 5.79 -13.41 -7.21
N ARG A 60 4.52 -13.74 -7.01
CA ARG A 60 3.53 -12.81 -6.48
C ARG A 60 3.52 -12.93 -4.96
N LEU A 61 3.86 -11.86 -4.26
CA LEU A 61 3.72 -11.78 -2.80
C LEU A 61 2.23 -11.63 -2.44
N GLY A 62 1.85 -11.96 -1.20
CA GLY A 62 0.47 -11.83 -0.72
C GLY A 62 -0.54 -12.73 -1.45
N ARG A 63 -0.09 -13.86 -2.02
CA ARG A 63 -0.98 -14.99 -2.30
C ARG A 63 -1.41 -15.64 -0.99
N ASP A 64 -0.44 -15.84 -0.11
CA ASP A 64 -0.63 -16.33 1.24
C ASP A 64 -0.65 -15.16 2.22
N LEU A 65 -1.42 -15.28 3.30
CA LEU A 65 -1.46 -14.32 4.41
C LEU A 65 -0.16 -14.37 5.22
N VAL A 66 0.49 -15.53 5.30
CA VAL A 66 1.75 -15.71 6.05
C VAL A 66 2.86 -16.08 5.09
N ASP A 67 3.98 -15.37 5.19
CA ASP A 67 5.18 -15.59 4.39
C ASP A 67 6.44 -15.50 5.26
N ALA A 68 7.43 -16.33 4.97
CA ALA A 68 8.67 -16.45 5.74
C ALA A 68 9.91 -15.98 4.94
N ALA A 69 9.71 -15.40 3.76
CA ALA A 69 10.81 -14.93 2.94
C ALA A 69 11.46 -13.68 3.56
N ASP A 70 12.78 -13.54 3.37
CA ASP A 70 13.45 -12.28 3.69
C ASP A 70 13.03 -11.19 2.69
N TRP A 71 12.29 -10.20 3.19
CA TRP A 71 11.80 -9.07 2.40
C TRP A 71 12.83 -7.96 2.24
N GLY A 72 13.89 -7.91 3.06
CA GLY A 72 14.78 -6.76 3.18
C GLY A 72 15.36 -6.31 1.83
N ALA A 73 15.73 -7.27 0.99
CA ALA A 73 16.30 -7.01 -0.34
C ALA A 73 15.33 -6.35 -1.34
N CYS A 74 14.01 -6.42 -1.12
CA CYS A 74 13.00 -5.91 -2.04
C CYS A 74 12.21 -4.71 -1.51
N LEU A 75 12.46 -4.29 -0.26
CA LEU A 75 11.86 -3.09 0.30
C LEU A 75 12.34 -1.85 -0.45
N SER A 76 11.42 -0.91 -0.62
CA SER A 76 11.69 0.42 -1.18
C SER A 76 11.05 1.48 -0.30
N THR A 77 11.60 2.69 -0.26
CA THR A 77 10.98 3.73 0.58
C THR A 77 9.64 4.17 0.00
N THR A 78 8.65 4.41 0.87
CA THR A 78 7.31 4.84 0.45
C THR A 78 7.36 6.18 -0.30
N ARG A 79 8.21 7.10 0.17
CA ARG A 79 8.35 8.48 -0.32
C ARG A 79 8.96 8.59 -1.71
N GLU A 80 9.69 7.58 -2.17
CA GLU A 80 10.31 7.60 -3.50
C GLU A 80 9.36 7.20 -4.62
N ARG A 81 8.19 6.64 -4.28
CA ARG A 81 7.20 6.25 -5.28
C ARG A 81 6.66 7.45 -6.03
N ARG A 82 6.47 7.27 -7.34
CA ARG A 82 5.87 8.28 -8.22
C ARG A 82 4.56 8.83 -7.66
N ALA A 83 3.61 7.96 -7.32
CA ALA A 83 2.32 8.37 -6.75
C ALA A 83 2.50 9.23 -5.49
N TYR A 84 3.43 8.86 -4.61
CA TYR A 84 3.73 9.64 -3.41
C TYR A 84 4.26 11.03 -3.77
N ARG A 85 5.28 11.10 -4.63
CA ARG A 85 5.89 12.37 -5.06
C ARG A 85 4.91 13.28 -5.79
N GLU A 86 3.96 12.70 -6.54
CA GLU A 86 2.91 13.45 -7.23
C GLU A 86 1.93 14.05 -6.22
N MET A 87 1.41 13.26 -5.29
CA MET A 87 0.48 13.74 -4.26
C MET A 87 1.12 14.76 -3.32
N ARG A 88 2.38 14.55 -2.90
CA ARG A 88 3.15 15.52 -2.12
C ARG A 88 3.20 16.89 -2.79
N LYS A 89 3.48 16.94 -4.09
CA LYS A 89 3.51 18.20 -4.84
C LYS A 89 2.14 18.85 -4.89
N LEU A 90 1.10 18.06 -5.10
CA LEU A 90 -0.27 18.54 -5.20
C LEU A 90 -0.77 19.10 -3.86
N VAL A 91 -0.51 18.41 -2.75
CA VAL A 91 -0.81 18.90 -1.39
C VAL A 91 -0.02 20.19 -1.10
N ALA A 92 1.28 20.24 -1.42
CA ALA A 92 2.12 21.41 -1.19
C ALA A 92 1.66 22.67 -1.96
N HIS A 93 1.04 22.50 -3.13
CA HIS A 93 0.48 23.61 -3.93
C HIS A 93 -1.01 23.85 -3.65
N ARG A 94 -1.52 23.41 -2.48
CA ARG A 94 -2.93 23.57 -2.10
C ARG A 94 -3.92 23.07 -3.16
N ALA A 95 -3.54 21.99 -3.84
CA ALA A 95 -4.28 21.40 -4.95
C ALA A 95 -4.43 22.27 -6.22
N ASP A 96 -3.73 23.40 -6.32
CA ASP A 96 -3.59 24.14 -7.58
C ASP A 96 -2.59 23.41 -8.48
N PHE A 97 -3.12 22.51 -9.30
CA PHE A 97 -2.30 21.64 -10.13
C PHE A 97 -1.77 22.33 -11.38
N ARG A 98 -2.40 23.41 -11.86
CA ARG A 98 -2.01 24.06 -13.13
C ARG A 98 -0.66 24.79 -13.00
N GLU A 99 -0.33 25.21 -11.79
CA GLU A 99 0.98 25.77 -11.43
C GLU A 99 2.08 24.73 -11.29
N LEU A 100 1.74 23.43 -11.21
CA LEU A 100 2.75 22.39 -11.05
C LEU A 100 3.59 22.24 -12.32
N ALA A 101 4.92 22.29 -12.16
CA ALA A 101 5.85 21.90 -13.22
C ALA A 101 5.59 20.48 -13.75
N LEU A 102 5.02 19.59 -12.94
CA LEU A 102 4.57 18.27 -13.39
C LEU A 102 3.43 18.36 -14.42
N TYR A 103 2.40 19.13 -14.10
CA TYR A 103 1.26 19.36 -14.99
C TYR A 103 1.72 20.00 -16.29
N ARG A 104 2.50 21.09 -16.22
CA ARG A 104 3.04 21.79 -17.39
C ARG A 104 3.85 20.87 -18.31
N ARG A 105 4.69 20.00 -17.74
CA ARG A 105 5.43 18.99 -18.53
C ARG A 105 4.52 17.96 -19.20
N MET A 106 3.44 17.53 -18.54
CA MET A 106 2.48 16.59 -19.13
C MET A 106 1.67 17.26 -20.24
N ALA A 107 1.20 18.48 -20.01
CA ALA A 107 0.48 19.29 -20.98
C ALA A 107 1.32 19.55 -22.23
N ALA A 108 2.61 19.88 -22.08
CA ALA A 108 3.51 20.07 -23.22
C ALA A 108 3.68 18.80 -24.08
N ARG A 109 3.77 17.62 -23.45
CA ARG A 109 3.81 16.34 -24.18
C ARG A 109 2.51 16.07 -24.93
N ILE A 110 1.37 16.33 -24.30
CA ILE A 110 0.05 16.22 -24.92
C ILE A 110 -0.09 17.17 -26.10
N ALA A 111 0.35 18.42 -25.96
CA ALA A 111 0.35 19.39 -27.05
C ALA A 111 1.25 18.98 -28.23
N ALA A 112 2.31 18.21 -27.96
CA ALA A 112 3.16 17.61 -28.99
C ALA A 112 2.58 16.33 -29.63
N GLY A 113 1.35 15.94 -29.29
CA GLY A 113 0.69 14.73 -29.80
C GLY A 113 1.09 13.43 -29.09
N GLU A 114 1.83 13.52 -27.98
CA GLU A 114 2.14 12.35 -27.15
C GLU A 114 1.06 12.11 -26.08
N TRP A 115 1.05 10.92 -25.49
CA TRP A 115 0.20 10.60 -24.33
C TRP A 115 1.04 10.28 -23.08
N VAL A 116 0.40 10.42 -21.92
CA VAL A 116 0.99 10.14 -20.61
C VAL A 116 0.23 9.02 -19.91
N ALA A 117 0.90 7.90 -19.60
CA ALA A 117 0.28 6.84 -18.79
C ALA A 117 0.18 7.22 -17.31
N ARG A 118 -1.02 7.20 -16.75
CA ARG A 118 -1.28 7.35 -15.31
C ARG A 118 -2.39 6.41 -14.85
N SER A 119 -2.16 5.72 -13.74
CA SER A 119 -3.09 4.74 -13.13
C SER A 119 -3.72 3.73 -14.12
N GLY A 120 -2.95 3.31 -15.14
CA GLY A 120 -3.42 2.39 -16.16
C GLY A 120 -4.30 3.00 -17.25
N ILE A 121 -4.44 4.33 -17.28
CA ILE A 121 -5.13 5.10 -18.33
C ILE A 121 -4.09 5.90 -19.13
N GLN A 122 -4.37 6.12 -20.41
CA GLN A 122 -3.66 7.08 -21.25
C GLN A 122 -4.31 8.45 -21.15
N LEU A 123 -3.56 9.44 -20.67
CA LEU A 123 -3.96 10.85 -20.70
C LEU A 123 -3.46 11.42 -22.03
N ALA A 124 -4.37 11.62 -22.98
CA ALA A 124 -4.06 11.97 -24.36
C ALA A 124 -4.53 13.39 -24.74
N THR A 125 -5.31 14.04 -23.87
CA THR A 125 -5.84 15.39 -24.09
C THR A 125 -5.72 16.22 -22.82
N ILE A 126 -5.77 17.55 -22.94
CA ILE A 126 -5.74 18.45 -21.77
C ILE A 126 -6.94 18.19 -20.87
N GLU A 127 -8.11 17.88 -21.42
CA GLU A 127 -9.32 17.57 -20.65
C GLU A 127 -9.13 16.30 -19.82
N THR A 128 -8.52 15.26 -20.38
CA THR A 128 -8.22 14.04 -19.61
C THR A 128 -7.13 14.25 -18.55
N LEU A 129 -6.19 15.18 -18.79
CA LEU A 129 -5.18 15.58 -17.82
C LEU A 129 -5.79 16.39 -16.67
N ASP A 130 -6.64 17.37 -16.98
CA ASP A 130 -7.37 18.19 -16.01
C ASP A 130 -8.24 17.30 -15.13
N ALA A 131 -9.04 16.42 -15.73
CA ALA A 131 -9.90 15.52 -14.98
C ALA A 131 -9.11 14.60 -14.02
N TYR A 132 -7.91 14.16 -14.43
CA TYR A 132 -7.01 13.40 -13.56
C TYR A 132 -6.58 14.21 -12.34
N PHE A 133 -6.15 15.46 -12.50
CA PHE A 133 -5.70 16.28 -11.37
C PHE A 133 -6.86 16.79 -10.52
N GLU A 134 -7.99 17.20 -11.12
CA GLU A 134 -9.20 17.61 -10.42
C GLU A 134 -9.77 16.49 -9.55
N HIS A 135 -9.67 15.24 -10.01
CA HIS A 135 -10.01 14.08 -9.20
C HIS A 135 -9.16 14.01 -7.91
N TYR A 136 -7.84 14.16 -8.00
CA TYR A 136 -6.99 14.12 -6.81
C TYR A 136 -7.09 15.39 -5.95
N ALA A 137 -7.36 16.54 -6.55
CA ALA A 137 -7.65 17.77 -5.82
C ALA A 137 -8.90 17.59 -4.94
N ARG A 138 -9.96 17.01 -5.48
CA ARG A 138 -11.17 16.64 -4.71
C ARG A 138 -10.89 15.63 -3.62
N LEU A 139 -10.09 14.59 -3.89
CA LEU A 139 -9.70 13.61 -2.87
C LEU A 139 -8.88 14.25 -1.73
N ILE A 140 -7.97 15.17 -2.06
CA ILE A 140 -7.21 15.94 -1.05
C ILE A 140 -8.14 16.78 -0.20
N ALA A 141 -9.06 17.53 -0.83
CA ALA A 141 -10.03 18.34 -0.12
C ALA A 141 -10.89 17.49 0.83
N ALA A 142 -11.44 16.37 0.35
CA ALA A 142 -12.22 15.45 1.17
C ALA A 142 -11.45 14.91 2.38
N ILE A 143 -10.21 14.44 2.20
CA ILE A 143 -9.41 13.92 3.33
C ILE A 143 -9.03 15.05 4.30
N ARG A 144 -8.78 16.26 3.81
CA ARG A 144 -8.46 17.42 4.64
C ARG A 144 -9.65 17.89 5.46
N ASP A 145 -10.82 17.95 4.84
CA ASP A 145 -12.01 18.61 5.39
C ASP A 145 -12.88 17.63 6.20
N GLU A 146 -12.93 16.35 5.82
CA GLU A 146 -13.75 15.31 6.45
C GLU A 146 -12.95 14.22 7.17
N GLY A 147 -11.61 14.27 7.08
CA GLY A 147 -10.71 13.25 7.59
C GLY A 147 -10.59 12.02 6.67
N TYR A 148 -9.73 11.09 7.06
CA TYR A 148 -9.55 9.84 6.34
C TYR A 148 -10.67 8.86 6.65
N ALA A 149 -11.38 8.38 5.62
CA ALA A 149 -12.38 7.32 5.74
C ALA A 149 -11.89 6.01 5.12
N ALA A 150 -12.52 4.88 5.45
CA ALA A 150 -12.36 3.64 4.68
C ALA A 150 -12.97 3.80 3.27
N ALA A 151 -12.60 2.95 2.31
CA ALA A 151 -13.04 3.06 0.91
C ALA A 151 -14.56 3.05 0.76
N GLU A 152 -15.26 2.16 1.47
CA GLU A 152 -16.73 2.07 1.45
C GLU A 152 -17.39 3.32 2.05
N ALA A 153 -16.92 3.76 3.23
CA ALA A 153 -17.44 4.97 3.88
C ALA A 153 -17.16 6.23 3.05
N ALA A 154 -15.99 6.31 2.41
CA ALA A 154 -15.63 7.39 1.49
C ALA A 154 -16.56 7.39 0.27
N ALA A 155 -16.83 6.22 -0.32
CA ALA A 155 -17.76 6.09 -1.44
C ALA A 155 -19.18 6.52 -1.06
N ALA A 156 -19.66 6.16 0.13
CA ALA A 156 -20.97 6.58 0.65
C ALA A 156 -21.08 8.11 0.81
N ARG A 157 -19.95 8.81 1.02
CA ARG A 157 -19.86 10.28 1.09
C ARG A 157 -19.64 10.95 -0.27
N GLY A 158 -19.56 10.19 -1.36
CA GLY A 158 -19.23 10.72 -2.68
C GLY A 158 -17.77 11.16 -2.83
N VAL A 159 -16.88 10.76 -1.91
CA VAL A 159 -15.45 11.04 -2.02
C VAL A 159 -14.89 10.25 -3.21
N PRO A 160 -14.12 10.89 -4.11
CA PRO A 160 -13.56 10.19 -5.26
C PRO A 160 -12.70 8.99 -4.85
N GLY A 161 -12.95 7.84 -5.47
CA GLY A 161 -12.17 6.62 -5.28
C GLY A 161 -10.83 6.64 -6.01
N ALA A 162 -10.32 5.49 -6.44
CA ALA A 162 -9.13 5.44 -7.28
C ALA A 162 -9.45 5.91 -8.71
N TRP A 163 -8.70 6.89 -9.23
CA TRP A 163 -8.69 7.19 -10.67
C TRP A 163 -8.11 6.01 -11.45
N GLY A 164 -8.80 5.53 -12.48
CA GLY A 164 -8.27 4.41 -13.24
C GLY A 164 -9.28 3.64 -14.08
N ASN A 165 -8.85 2.44 -14.45
CA ASN A 165 -9.50 1.45 -15.31
C ASN A 165 -10.80 0.82 -14.75
N GLY A 166 -11.62 1.59 -14.02
CA GLY A 166 -12.90 1.13 -13.47
C GLY A 166 -12.77 0.11 -12.33
N ARG A 167 -11.57 -0.12 -11.80
CA ARG A 167 -11.40 -0.96 -10.61
C ARG A 167 -11.93 -0.22 -9.38
N PRO A 168 -12.68 -0.91 -8.50
CA PRO A 168 -13.15 -0.29 -7.27
C PRO A 168 -11.96 0.18 -6.44
N ASP A 169 -12.15 1.32 -5.78
CA ASP A 169 -11.18 1.79 -4.81
C ASP A 169 -11.02 0.75 -3.70
N ARG A 170 -9.82 0.68 -3.13
CA ARG A 170 -9.50 -0.25 -2.06
C ARG A 170 -8.83 0.48 -0.93
N ASP A 171 -9.11 0.02 0.27
CA ASP A 171 -8.36 0.44 1.44
C ASP A 171 -6.86 0.24 1.23
N VAL A 172 -6.08 1.11 1.89
CA VAL A 172 -4.64 0.96 1.97
C VAL A 172 -4.35 -0.40 2.60
N SER A 173 -3.55 -1.22 1.92
CA SER A 173 -3.11 -2.49 2.48
C SER A 173 -1.69 -2.41 3.01
N VAL A 174 -1.45 -3.10 4.11
CA VAL A 174 -0.13 -3.24 4.74
C VAL A 174 0.27 -4.70 4.87
N ALA A 175 1.58 -4.90 4.95
CA ALA A 175 2.20 -6.10 5.45
C ALA A 175 2.75 -5.83 6.86
N ILE A 176 2.78 -6.86 7.70
CA ILE A 176 3.47 -6.81 9.00
C ILE A 176 4.85 -7.41 8.82
N GLY A 177 5.88 -6.60 9.01
CA GLY A 177 7.29 -6.98 8.88
C GLY A 177 7.76 -7.97 9.94
N ALA A 178 9.00 -8.46 9.77
CA ALA A 178 9.60 -9.44 10.68
C ALA A 178 9.73 -8.91 12.12
N GLU A 179 9.85 -7.59 12.31
CA GLU A 179 9.92 -6.95 13.62
C GLU A 179 8.58 -6.33 14.05
N GLY A 180 7.51 -6.58 13.29
CA GLY A 180 6.17 -6.07 13.56
C GLY A 180 5.92 -4.66 13.04
N GLU A 181 6.86 -4.10 12.29
CA GLU A 181 6.70 -2.80 11.65
C GLU A 181 5.66 -2.86 10.51
N PRO A 182 4.85 -1.81 10.32
CA PRO A 182 3.92 -1.75 9.22
C PRO A 182 4.69 -1.40 7.94
N ILE A 183 4.53 -2.24 6.93
CA ILE A 183 5.13 -2.04 5.61
C ILE A 183 3.99 -1.81 4.63
N ARG A 184 4.04 -0.71 3.87
CA ARG A 184 3.03 -0.45 2.86
C ARG A 184 3.05 -1.57 1.83
N TYR A 185 1.89 -2.06 1.41
CA TYR A 185 1.81 -3.14 0.44
C TYR A 185 0.99 -2.76 -0.80
N LEU A 186 -0.21 -3.31 -0.93
CA LEU A 186 -1.13 -3.12 -2.06
C LEU A 186 -2.14 -1.99 -1.80
N GLY A 187 -2.80 -1.52 -2.86
CA GLY A 187 -3.93 -0.60 -2.75
C GLY A 187 -3.58 0.80 -2.25
N GLY A 188 -4.53 1.73 -2.40
CA GLY A 188 -4.49 3.05 -1.77
C GLY A 188 -3.21 3.89 -1.96
N ASN A 189 -2.51 3.79 -3.11
CA ASN A 189 -1.28 4.56 -3.38
C ASN A 189 -1.42 6.06 -3.11
N HIS A 190 -2.45 6.67 -3.68
CA HIS A 190 -2.66 8.10 -3.56
C HIS A 190 -3.24 8.46 -2.19
N ARG A 191 -4.24 7.71 -1.70
CA ARG A 191 -4.85 7.92 -0.37
C ARG A 191 -3.81 7.87 0.75
N PHE A 192 -2.94 6.86 0.74
CA PHE A 192 -1.83 6.75 1.70
C PHE A 192 -0.91 7.97 1.63
N ALA A 193 -0.49 8.37 0.42
CA ALA A 193 0.39 9.53 0.26
C ALA A 193 -0.27 10.84 0.72
N ILE A 194 -1.54 11.04 0.40
CA ILE A 194 -2.31 12.21 0.85
C ILE A 194 -2.42 12.21 2.37
N ALA A 195 -2.75 11.08 2.99
CA ALA A 195 -2.82 10.96 4.45
C ALA A 195 -1.48 11.29 5.13
N CYS A 196 -0.36 10.81 4.58
CA CYS A 196 0.98 11.18 5.08
C CYS A 196 1.22 12.69 5.03
N GLU A 197 0.90 13.33 3.90
CA GLU A 197 1.23 14.73 3.65
C GLU A 197 0.27 15.70 4.35
N LEU A 198 -0.98 15.29 4.59
CA LEU A 198 -1.93 16.05 5.40
C LEU A 198 -1.75 15.84 6.91
N GLY A 199 -0.83 14.96 7.33
CA GLY A 199 -0.57 14.71 8.75
C GLY A 199 -1.70 13.97 9.48
N VAL A 200 -2.44 13.13 8.77
CA VAL A 200 -3.47 12.27 9.37
C VAL A 200 -2.82 11.37 10.42
N SER A 201 -3.34 11.37 11.65
CA SER A 201 -2.76 10.66 12.79
C SER A 201 -2.95 9.14 12.73
N ALA A 202 -4.06 8.68 12.15
CA ALA A 202 -4.37 7.26 12.01
C ALA A 202 -5.17 7.00 10.74
N ILE A 203 -4.81 5.93 10.02
CA ILE A 203 -5.59 5.41 8.90
C ILE A 203 -5.91 3.94 9.12
N ARG A 204 -7.14 3.55 8.79
CA ARG A 204 -7.53 2.14 8.73
C ARG A 204 -6.90 1.47 7.51
N CYS A 205 -6.24 0.34 7.74
CA CYS A 205 -5.51 -0.43 6.74
C CYS A 205 -5.88 -1.92 6.80
N GLU A 206 -5.88 -2.57 5.64
CA GLU A 206 -6.06 -4.02 5.52
C GLU A 206 -4.70 -4.75 5.65
N VAL A 207 -4.57 -5.65 6.60
CA VAL A 207 -3.40 -6.53 6.69
C VAL A 207 -3.55 -7.64 5.65
N ARG A 208 -2.61 -7.70 4.71
CA ARG A 208 -2.62 -8.65 3.59
C ARG A 208 -1.45 -9.63 3.56
N LEU A 209 -0.48 -9.41 4.43
CA LEU A 209 0.68 -10.25 4.57
C LEU A 209 1.26 -10.08 5.96
N ILE A 210 1.67 -11.18 6.58
CA ILE A 210 2.25 -11.23 7.91
C ILE A 210 3.54 -12.02 7.80
N HIS A 211 4.64 -11.45 8.26
CA HIS A 211 5.90 -12.15 8.30
C HIS A 211 5.85 -13.26 9.36
N PHE A 212 6.26 -14.47 8.98
CA PHE A 212 6.22 -15.64 9.85
C PHE A 212 6.96 -15.42 11.17
N ASN A 213 8.18 -14.88 11.15
CA ASN A 213 8.97 -14.65 12.36
C ASN A 213 8.26 -13.77 13.38
N TRP A 214 7.54 -12.74 12.93
CA TRP A 214 6.78 -11.89 13.85
C TRP A 214 5.61 -12.68 14.47
N LEU A 215 4.87 -13.42 13.64
CA LEU A 215 3.72 -14.21 14.08
C LEU A 215 4.13 -15.31 15.07
N ALA A 216 5.22 -16.02 14.78
CA ALA A 216 5.78 -17.07 15.63
C ALA A 216 6.23 -16.52 16.98
N ARG A 217 7.02 -15.44 16.98
CA ARG A 217 7.44 -14.78 18.22
C ARG A 217 6.26 -14.35 19.08
N ARG A 218 5.20 -13.80 18.47
CA ARG A 218 3.98 -13.42 19.20
C ARG A 218 3.22 -14.62 19.76
N ALA A 219 3.12 -15.70 18.99
CA ALA A 219 2.49 -16.94 19.46
C ALA A 219 3.24 -17.53 20.66
N ASP A 220 4.57 -17.53 20.61
CA ASP A 220 5.44 -17.99 21.69
C ASP A 220 5.32 -17.09 22.95
N GLU A 221 5.35 -15.76 22.78
CA GLU A 221 5.17 -14.78 23.87
C GLU A 221 3.84 -14.97 24.61
N GLU A 222 2.79 -15.37 23.90
CA GLU A 222 1.46 -15.63 24.47
C GLU A 222 1.21 -17.09 24.88
N GLY A 223 2.15 -18.00 24.60
CA GLY A 223 2.01 -19.43 24.89
C GLY A 223 0.87 -20.11 24.11
N ILE A 224 0.54 -19.62 22.91
CA ILE A 224 -0.52 -20.15 22.04
C ILE A 224 0.04 -20.65 20.70
N GLY A 225 -0.73 -21.48 19.99
CA GLY A 225 -0.35 -21.91 18.64
C GLY A 225 -0.52 -20.79 17.60
N LEU A 226 0.24 -20.87 16.49
CA LEU A 226 0.18 -19.91 15.37
C LEU A 226 -1.24 -19.67 14.84
N TYR A 227 -2.05 -20.72 14.78
CA TYR A 227 -3.43 -20.63 14.31
C TYR A 227 -4.31 -19.84 15.29
N ALA A 228 -4.19 -20.12 16.59
CA ALA A 228 -4.88 -19.36 17.64
C ALA A 228 -4.43 -17.89 17.67
N MET A 229 -3.15 -17.62 17.37
CA MET A 229 -2.65 -16.25 17.20
C MET A 229 -3.31 -15.56 15.99
N LEU A 230 -3.45 -16.24 14.85
CA LEU A 230 -4.17 -15.68 13.69
C LEU A 230 -5.66 -15.40 14.02
N GLU A 231 -6.34 -16.31 14.72
CA GLU A 231 -7.71 -16.10 15.21
C GLU A 231 -7.78 -14.89 16.15
N ARG A 232 -6.79 -14.72 17.03
CA ARG A 232 -6.71 -13.59 17.95
C ARG A 232 -6.50 -12.26 17.23
N LEU A 233 -5.58 -12.21 16.27
CA LEU A 233 -5.35 -11.04 15.40
C LEU A 233 -6.61 -10.66 14.63
N HIS A 234 -7.40 -11.67 14.27
CA HIS A 234 -8.66 -11.49 13.59
C HIS A 234 -9.77 -10.95 14.52
N ALA A 235 -9.85 -11.47 15.74
CA ALA A 235 -10.84 -11.08 16.74
C ALA A 235 -10.56 -9.68 17.32
N ASN A 236 -9.29 -9.39 17.60
CA ASN A 236 -8.85 -8.15 18.21
C ASN A 236 -7.55 -7.63 17.55
N PRO A 237 -7.67 -6.83 16.48
CA PRO A 237 -6.50 -6.27 15.80
C PRO A 237 -5.69 -5.29 16.64
N ALA A 238 -6.20 -4.79 17.78
CA ALA A 238 -5.43 -3.94 18.69
C ALA A 238 -4.21 -4.68 19.30
N THR A 239 -4.17 -6.01 19.21
CA THR A 239 -2.99 -6.83 19.51
C THR A 239 -1.82 -6.60 18.55
N LEU A 240 -2.10 -6.04 17.37
CA LEU A 240 -1.11 -5.41 16.49
C LEU A 240 -0.86 -4.02 17.04
N GLU A 241 -0.10 -3.91 18.13
CA GLU A 241 0.71 -2.71 18.33
C GLU A 241 1.99 -2.89 17.51
N PRO A 242 2.03 -2.41 16.25
CA PRO A 242 3.31 -2.30 15.57
C PRO A 242 4.23 -1.46 16.43
N ARG A 243 5.52 -1.83 16.53
CA ARG A 243 6.55 -0.91 17.07
C ARG A 243 6.49 0.36 16.23
N GLY A 244 5.83 1.39 16.76
CA GLY A 244 5.12 2.26 15.82
C GLY A 244 3.77 2.84 16.25
N ALA A 245 3.23 2.56 17.44
CA ALA A 245 1.89 3.03 17.82
C ALA A 245 1.85 4.08 18.95
N SER A 246 2.98 4.40 19.59
CA SER A 246 3.11 5.49 20.59
C SER A 246 4.01 6.63 20.15
#